data_AF-A0A661H304-F1
#
_entry.id   AF-A0A661H304-F1
#
_cell.length_a   1.000
_cell.length_b   1.000
_cell.length_c   1.000
_cell.angle_alpha   90.00
_cell.angle_beta   90.00
_cell.angle_gamma   90.00
#
_symmetry.space_group_name_H-M   'P 1'
#
loop_
_entity.id
_entity.type
_entity.pdbx_description
1 polymer ?
#
loop_
_entity_poly.entity_id
_entity_poly.type
_entity_poly.pdbx_seq_one_letter_code
_entity_poly.pdbx_strand_id
1 'polypeptide(L)'
;MPPLLFYDFTMQEFWNAGRIPAPLTVLVYKRLWQADAKVRSVIPTIPSVTDYPINTGSDGIWITRDSSSWTSGFWPGVLWQLYDFTGDSYWETQARAWTAGMEEQKTKTSTHDVGFMMYCSYGQGYRLTGDPGYRDILITAADSLNTRYSPTVGAMRSWSW
;
A
#
# COMPACT_ATOMS: atom_id res chain seq x y z
N MET A 1 2.32 -8.25 -28.06
CA MET A 1 2.47 -7.98 -26.62
C MET A 1 1.56 -6.80 -26.30
N PRO A 2 0.55 -6.92 -25.41
CA PRO A 2 -0.21 -5.75 -25.01
C PRO A 2 0.68 -4.82 -24.16
N PRO A 3 0.47 -3.49 -24.20
CA PRO A 3 1.25 -2.57 -23.41
C PRO A 3 1.03 -2.82 -21.92
N LEU A 4 2.11 -2.62 -21.19
CA LEU A 4 2.27 -2.75 -19.76
C LEU A 4 1.15 -2.05 -18.97
N LEU A 5 0.82 -2.68 -17.85
CA LEU A 5 -0.18 -2.28 -16.87
C LEU A 5 0.06 -0.84 -16.39
N PHE A 6 -0.95 -0.24 -15.77
CA PHE A 6 -1.01 1.11 -15.16
C PHE A 6 0.12 1.49 -14.16
N TYR A 7 1.21 0.72 -14.06
CA TYR A 7 2.22 0.79 -13.00
C TYR A 7 3.57 1.42 -13.42
N ASP A 8 3.76 1.79 -14.69
CA ASP A 8 5.02 2.37 -15.17
C ASP A 8 5.11 3.90 -15.02
N PHE A 9 4.16 4.53 -14.33
CA PHE A 9 4.14 5.99 -14.14
C PHE A 9 3.91 6.35 -12.68
N THR A 10 4.72 7.27 -12.17
CA THR A 10 4.45 8.05 -10.97
C THR A 10 3.20 8.90 -11.15
N MET A 11 2.59 9.35 -10.05
CA MET A 11 1.47 10.29 -10.13
C MET A 11 1.89 11.56 -10.88
N GLN A 12 3.13 12.01 -10.67
CA GLN A 12 3.70 13.16 -11.36
C GLN A 12 3.73 12.98 -12.89
N GLU A 13 4.18 11.81 -13.37
CA GLU A 13 4.23 11.51 -14.81
C GLU A 13 2.83 11.39 -15.42
N PHE A 14 1.87 10.80 -14.69
CA PHE A 14 0.49 10.72 -15.12
C PHE A 14 -0.13 12.12 -15.30
N TRP A 15 0.14 13.05 -14.38
CA TRP A 15 -0.32 14.44 -14.46
C TRP A 15 0.32 15.19 -15.62
N ASN A 16 1.64 15.06 -15.77
CA ASN A 16 2.41 15.72 -16.83
C ASN A 16 1.96 15.25 -18.22
N ALA A 17 1.44 14.04 -18.34
CA ALA A 17 0.92 13.51 -19.60
C ALA A 17 -0.44 14.12 -20.03
N GLY A 18 -1.01 15.06 -19.27
CA GLY A 18 -2.24 15.79 -19.65
C GLY A 18 -3.47 14.89 -19.80
N ARG A 19 -3.47 13.71 -19.16
CA ARG A 19 -4.46 12.64 -19.37
C ARG A 19 -5.83 12.94 -18.75
N ILE A 20 -5.94 13.97 -17.91
CA ILE A 20 -7.21 14.41 -17.33
C ILE A 20 -7.55 15.80 -17.90
N PRO A 21 -8.72 15.95 -18.57
CA PRO A 21 -9.16 17.24 -19.08
C PRO A 21 -9.48 18.23 -17.94
N ALA A 22 -9.21 19.51 -18.15
CA ALA A 22 -9.84 20.56 -17.34
C ALA A 22 -11.37 20.55 -17.58
N PRO A 23 -12.25 20.69 -16.56
CA PRO A 23 -12.02 21.12 -15.17
C PRO A 23 -11.78 19.98 -14.15
N LEU A 24 -11.78 18.72 -14.59
CA LEU A 24 -11.65 17.57 -13.68
C LEU A 24 -10.31 17.55 -12.96
N THR A 25 -9.24 18.01 -13.61
CA THR A 25 -7.91 18.13 -12.99
C THR A 25 -7.95 18.96 -11.70
N VAL A 26 -8.59 20.14 -11.73
CA VAL A 26 -8.71 21.01 -10.55
C VAL A 26 -9.45 20.32 -9.41
N LEU A 27 -10.54 19.63 -9.73
CA LEU A 27 -11.32 18.88 -8.74
C LEU A 27 -10.49 17.75 -8.14
N VAL A 28 -9.76 16.98 -8.95
CA VAL A 28 -8.93 15.87 -8.46
C VAL A 28 -7.81 16.38 -7.55
N TYR A 29 -7.08 17.43 -7.96
CA TYR A 29 -6.06 18.04 -7.11
C TYR A 29 -6.62 18.53 -5.78
N LYS A 30 -7.80 19.16 -5.79
CA LYS A 30 -8.48 19.58 -4.56
C LYS A 30 -8.79 18.38 -3.65
N ARG A 31 -9.23 17.25 -4.20
CA ARG A 31 -9.51 16.04 -3.41
C ARG A 31 -8.25 15.37 -2.87
N LEU A 32 -7.15 15.36 -3.63
CA LEU A 32 -5.88 14.81 -3.17
C LEU A 32 -5.27 15.63 -2.03
N TRP A 33 -5.32 16.97 -2.10
CA TRP A 33 -4.89 17.82 -0.98
C TRP A 33 -5.79 17.69 0.25
N GLN A 34 -7.09 17.45 0.06
CA GLN A 34 -7.98 17.11 1.18
C GLN A 34 -7.62 15.77 1.81
N ALA A 35 -7.19 14.78 1.00
CA ALA A 35 -6.72 13.50 1.50
C ALA A 35 -5.41 13.64 2.29
N ASP A 36 -4.42 14.39 1.80
CA ASP A 36 -3.19 14.73 2.53
C ASP A 36 -3.53 15.29 3.93
N ALA A 37 -4.32 16.36 3.98
CA ALA A 37 -4.68 17.01 5.24
C ALA A 37 -5.43 16.05 6.19
N LYS A 38 -6.34 15.23 5.66
CA LYS A 38 -7.09 14.27 6.46
C LYS A 38 -6.18 13.19 7.01
N VAL A 39 -5.34 12.55 6.19
CA VAL A 39 -4.44 11.50 6.65
C VAL A 39 -3.41 12.06 7.64
N ARG A 40 -2.95 13.29 7.44
CA ARG A 40 -1.99 13.95 8.35
C ARG A 40 -2.59 14.17 9.74
N SER A 41 -3.89 14.48 9.80
CA SER A 41 -4.64 14.57 11.07
C SER A 41 -4.87 13.21 11.75
N VAL A 42 -4.80 12.11 11.00
CA VAL A 42 -5.04 10.75 11.52
C VAL A 42 -3.80 10.16 12.17
N ILE A 43 -2.61 10.36 11.60
CA ILE A 43 -1.35 9.83 12.13
C ILE A 43 -1.17 9.99 13.64
N PRO A 44 -1.35 11.19 14.26
CA PRO A 44 -1.16 11.35 15.71
C PRO A 44 -2.23 10.65 16.56
N THR A 45 -3.30 10.15 15.95
CA THR A 45 -4.38 9.41 16.65
C THR A 45 -4.14 7.89 16.70
N ILE A 46 -3.15 7.40 15.94
CA ILE A 46 -2.79 5.97 15.90
C ILE A 46 -1.70 5.72 16.96
N PRO A 47 -1.87 4.77 17.89
CA PRO A 47 -0.95 4.62 19.02
C PRO A 47 0.47 4.21 18.64
N SER A 48 0.63 3.35 17.63
CA SER A 48 1.92 2.81 17.21
C SER A 48 2.01 2.64 15.69
N VAL A 49 3.24 2.60 15.18
CA VAL A 49 3.55 2.24 13.79
C VAL A 49 3.30 0.76 13.46
N THR A 50 2.94 -0.03 14.47
CA THR A 50 2.48 -1.43 14.33
C THR A 50 0.96 -1.57 14.42
N ASP A 51 0.24 -0.46 14.59
CA ASP A 51 -1.22 -0.40 14.57
C ASP A 51 -1.70 0.11 13.20
N TYR A 52 -2.45 -0.73 12.49
CA TYR A 52 -2.94 -0.45 11.15
C TYR A 52 -4.44 -0.11 11.19
N PRO A 53 -4.85 1.12 10.83
CA PRO A 53 -6.26 1.52 10.82
C PRO A 53 -7.09 0.68 9.85
N ILE A 54 -8.27 0.22 10.30
CA ILE A 54 -9.20 -0.56 9.47
C ILE A 54 -10.51 0.17 9.20
N ASN A 55 -11.14 0.70 10.23
CA ASN A 55 -12.40 1.45 10.16
C ASN A 55 -12.52 2.32 11.41
N THR A 56 -13.49 3.23 11.42
CA THR A 56 -13.84 4.00 12.62
C THR A 56 -15.05 3.39 13.31
N GLY A 57 -15.14 3.55 14.62
CA GLY A 57 -16.37 3.37 15.38
C GLY A 57 -17.41 4.45 15.08
N SER A 58 -18.58 4.36 15.68
CA SER A 58 -19.63 5.40 15.60
C SER A 58 -19.20 6.73 16.24
N ASP A 59 -18.19 6.69 17.10
CA ASP A 59 -17.54 7.83 17.75
C ASP A 59 -16.44 8.49 16.88
N GLY A 60 -16.16 7.93 15.70
CA GLY A 60 -15.11 8.41 14.81
C GLY A 60 -13.68 8.03 15.22
N ILE A 61 -13.51 7.20 16.25
CA ILE A 61 -12.21 6.71 16.70
C ILE A 61 -11.76 5.56 15.81
N TRP A 62 -10.49 5.55 15.41
CA TRP A 62 -9.91 4.47 14.61
C TRP A 62 -9.82 3.18 15.40
N ILE A 63 -10.36 2.12 14.82
CA ILE A 63 -10.09 0.74 15.20
C ILE A 63 -8.90 0.26 14.38
N THR A 64 -7.92 -0.32 15.05
CA THR A 64 -6.68 -0.81 14.44
C THR A 64 -6.56 -2.33 14.52
N ARG A 65 -5.69 -2.89 13.70
CA ARG A 65 -5.24 -4.29 13.75
C ARG A 65 -3.73 -4.34 13.72
N ASP A 66 -3.16 -5.48 14.10
CA ASP A 66 -1.76 -5.78 13.85
C ASP A 66 -1.48 -6.06 12.36
N SER A 67 -0.23 -6.35 12.03
CA SER A 67 0.21 -6.59 10.65
C SER A 67 -0.45 -7.82 10.00
N SER A 68 -1.03 -8.74 10.80
CA SER A 68 -1.56 -10.01 10.31
C SER A 68 -2.93 -9.90 9.64
N SER A 69 -3.64 -8.77 9.78
CA SER A 69 -4.88 -8.53 9.04
C SER A 69 -4.62 -8.35 7.54
N TRP A 70 -5.51 -8.90 6.71
CA TRP A 70 -5.41 -8.81 5.24
C TRP A 70 -5.42 -7.36 4.73
N THR A 71 -5.97 -6.44 5.52
CA THR A 71 -6.06 -5.00 5.22
C THR A 71 -4.83 -4.20 5.63
N SER A 72 -3.91 -4.76 6.41
CA SER A 72 -2.86 -3.98 7.07
C SER A 72 -1.88 -3.34 6.09
N GLY A 73 -1.71 -3.91 4.89
CA GLY A 73 -0.88 -3.32 3.84
C GLY A 73 -1.45 -2.05 3.20
N PHE A 74 -2.74 -1.75 3.37
CA PHE A 74 -3.36 -0.57 2.74
C PHE A 74 -2.91 0.74 3.37
N TRP A 75 -2.73 0.78 4.69
CA TRP A 75 -2.32 2.00 5.39
C TRP A 75 -0.94 2.50 4.95
N PRO A 76 0.16 1.73 5.03
CA PRO A 76 1.45 2.15 4.47
C PRO A 76 1.36 2.43 2.96
N GLY A 77 0.49 1.73 2.21
CA GLY A 77 0.24 2.04 0.80
C GLY A 77 -0.33 3.43 0.55
N VAL A 78 -1.27 3.90 1.37
CA VAL A 78 -1.78 5.28 1.32
C VAL A 78 -0.67 6.28 1.62
N LEU A 79 0.19 5.99 2.59
CA LEU A 79 1.33 6.87 2.93
C LEU A 79 2.32 6.98 1.77
N TRP A 80 2.65 5.87 1.11
CA TRP A 80 3.48 5.88 -0.10
C TRP A 80 2.83 6.64 -1.26
N GLN A 81 1.51 6.52 -1.46
CA GLN A 81 0.80 7.30 -2.47
C GLN A 81 0.81 8.81 -2.18
N LEU A 82 0.72 9.21 -0.90
CA LEU A 82 0.85 10.61 -0.52
C LEU A 82 2.27 11.14 -0.74
N TYR A 83 3.29 10.31 -0.52
CA TYR A 83 4.66 10.66 -0.88
C TYR A 83 4.82 10.86 -2.39
N ASP A 84 4.34 9.92 -3.22
CA ASP A 84 4.35 10.03 -4.69
C ASP A 84 3.62 11.29 -5.16
N PHE A 85 2.47 11.62 -4.55
CA PHE A 85 1.69 12.80 -4.91
C PHE A 85 2.34 14.14 -4.49
N THR A 86 2.87 14.23 -3.27
CA THR A 86 3.30 15.51 -2.69
C THR A 86 4.81 15.76 -2.76
N GLY A 87 5.62 14.71 -2.84
CA GLY A 87 7.07 14.75 -2.67
C GLY A 87 7.54 15.13 -1.26
N ASP A 88 6.64 15.22 -0.27
CA ASP A 88 6.99 15.60 1.12
C ASP A 88 7.64 14.42 1.86
N SER A 89 8.89 14.61 2.33
CA SER A 89 9.66 13.60 3.05
C SER A 89 9.05 13.18 4.38
N TYR A 90 8.11 13.96 4.91
CA TYR A 90 7.24 13.52 6.01
C TYR A 90 6.54 12.22 5.64
N TRP A 91 5.91 12.13 4.47
CA TRP A 91 5.18 10.94 4.05
C TRP A 91 6.07 9.75 3.83
N GLU A 92 7.25 9.94 3.24
CA GLU A 92 8.24 8.86 3.12
C GLU A 92 8.64 8.31 4.49
N THR A 93 8.92 9.19 5.45
CA THR A 93 9.31 8.80 6.81
C THR A 93 8.23 7.94 7.48
N GLN A 94 6.96 8.37 7.38
CA GLN A 94 5.85 7.62 7.93
C GLN A 94 5.63 6.31 7.14
N ALA A 95 5.63 6.36 5.81
CA ALA A 95 5.44 5.17 4.98
C ALA A 95 6.47 4.08 5.27
N ARG A 96 7.75 4.44 5.43
CA ARG A 96 8.83 3.51 5.82
C ARG A 96 8.57 2.89 7.19
N ALA A 97 8.16 3.69 8.18
CA ALA A 97 7.94 3.21 9.54
C ALA A 97 6.83 2.15 9.63
N TRP A 98 5.65 2.41 9.04
CA TRP A 98 4.56 1.43 9.00
C TRP A 98 4.85 0.27 8.04
N THR A 99 5.60 0.49 6.95
CA THR A 99 6.01 -0.60 6.05
C THR A 99 6.92 -1.60 6.77
N ALA A 100 7.86 -1.13 7.59
CA ALA A 100 8.77 -1.99 8.33
C ALA A 100 8.04 -2.96 9.28
N GLY A 101 6.92 -2.52 9.87
CA GLY A 101 6.08 -3.38 10.72
C GLY A 101 5.38 -4.52 9.98
N MET A 102 5.42 -4.56 8.65
CA MET A 102 4.82 -5.62 7.83
C MET A 102 5.80 -6.77 7.54
N GLU A 103 7.09 -6.64 7.88
CA GLU A 103 8.12 -7.61 7.46
C GLU A 103 7.78 -9.05 7.84
N GLU A 104 7.25 -9.26 9.04
CA GLU A 104 6.90 -10.59 9.56
C GLU A 104 5.88 -11.33 8.70
N GLN A 105 5.12 -10.62 7.87
CA GLN A 105 4.11 -11.21 7.00
C GLN A 105 4.70 -11.74 5.67
N LYS A 106 5.98 -11.52 5.39
CA LYS A 106 6.65 -11.99 4.16
C LYS A 106 6.67 -13.52 4.01
N THR A 107 6.51 -14.28 5.10
CA THR A 107 6.46 -15.75 5.09
C THR A 107 5.04 -16.31 5.25
N LYS A 108 4.02 -15.47 5.16
CA LYS A 108 2.62 -15.89 5.33
C LYS A 108 2.17 -16.73 4.14
N THR A 109 1.67 -17.93 4.41
CA THR A 109 1.19 -18.89 3.39
C THR A 109 -0.30 -19.23 3.52
N SER A 110 -1.02 -18.67 4.50
CA SER A 110 -2.39 -19.07 4.85
C SER A 110 -3.50 -18.40 4.02
N THR A 111 -3.21 -17.29 3.34
CA THR A 111 -4.17 -16.50 2.55
C THR A 111 -3.58 -16.05 1.22
N HIS A 112 -4.43 -15.85 0.21
CA HIS A 112 -4.04 -15.17 -1.03
C HIS A 112 -3.86 -13.65 -0.87
N ASP A 113 -4.31 -13.07 0.24
CA ASP A 113 -4.24 -11.63 0.50
C ASP A 113 -2.82 -11.13 0.80
N VAL A 114 -1.81 -12.01 0.80
CA VAL A 114 -0.39 -11.63 0.93
C VAL A 114 -0.03 -10.55 -0.09
N GLY A 115 -0.66 -10.55 -1.28
CA GLY A 115 -0.54 -9.46 -2.24
C GLY A 115 -0.98 -8.11 -1.69
N PHE A 116 -2.17 -8.00 -1.09
CA PHE A 116 -2.63 -6.76 -0.46
C PHE A 116 -1.73 -6.34 0.70
N MET A 117 -1.26 -7.30 1.49
CA MET A 117 -0.43 -7.03 2.65
C MET A 117 0.96 -6.51 2.24
N MET A 118 1.64 -7.20 1.33
CA MET A 118 3.06 -6.96 1.02
C MET A 118 3.26 -6.05 -0.19
N TYR A 119 2.42 -6.15 -1.22
CA TYR A 119 2.60 -5.35 -2.43
C TYR A 119 2.09 -3.92 -2.26
N CYS A 120 1.03 -3.69 -1.47
CA CYS A 120 0.60 -2.33 -1.14
C CYS A 120 1.59 -1.61 -0.22
N SER A 121 2.33 -2.34 0.62
CA SER A 121 3.35 -1.79 1.53
C SER A 121 4.73 -1.74 0.85
N TYR A 122 5.50 -2.83 0.96
CA TYR A 122 6.84 -2.97 0.39
C TYR A 122 6.87 -2.77 -1.13
N GLY A 123 5.83 -3.20 -1.85
CA GLY A 123 5.76 -3.04 -3.32
C GLY A 123 5.77 -1.58 -3.74
N GLN A 124 4.98 -0.74 -3.08
CA GLN A 124 4.98 0.71 -3.32
C GLN A 124 6.28 1.36 -2.87
N GLY A 125 6.82 0.96 -1.72
CA GLY A 125 8.13 1.42 -1.25
C GLY A 125 9.25 1.11 -2.26
N TYR A 126 9.29 -0.10 -2.80
CA TYR A 126 10.32 -0.48 -3.78
C TYR A 126 10.15 0.32 -5.07
N ARG A 127 8.92 0.44 -5.58
CA ARG A 127 8.62 1.23 -6.80
C ARG A 127 9.13 2.66 -6.70
N LEU A 128 8.95 3.31 -5.54
CA LEU A 128 9.28 4.73 -5.36
C LEU A 128 10.73 5.00 -4.98
N THR A 129 11.40 4.04 -4.33
CA THR A 129 12.71 4.29 -3.73
C THR A 129 13.84 3.44 -4.33
N GLY A 130 13.51 2.36 -5.04
CA GLY A 130 14.49 1.41 -5.56
C GLY A 130 15.23 0.61 -4.49
N ASP A 131 14.78 0.64 -3.22
CA ASP A 131 15.47 -0.01 -2.10
C ASP A 131 15.58 -1.54 -2.29
N PRO A 132 16.80 -2.10 -2.46
CA PRO A 132 16.97 -3.52 -2.70
C PRO A 132 16.50 -4.40 -1.53
N GLY A 133 16.48 -3.88 -0.30
CA GLY A 133 15.96 -4.61 0.85
C GLY A 133 14.45 -4.88 0.72
N TYR A 134 13.69 -3.93 0.15
CA TYR A 134 12.27 -4.12 -0.13
C TYR A 134 12.04 -5.17 -1.23
N ARG A 135 12.91 -5.21 -2.24
CA ARG A 135 12.86 -6.24 -3.29
C ARG A 135 13.01 -7.65 -2.71
N ASP A 136 13.98 -7.86 -1.83
CA ASP A 136 14.25 -9.19 -1.27
C ASP A 136 13.10 -9.67 -0.35
N ILE A 137 12.48 -8.76 0.39
CA ILE A 137 11.27 -9.04 1.17
C ILE A 137 10.09 -9.40 0.25
N LEU A 138 9.91 -8.67 -0.86
CA LEU A 138 8.84 -8.94 -1.83
C LEU A 138 9.02 -10.29 -2.54
N ILE A 139 10.25 -10.68 -2.89
CA ILE A 139 10.53 -11.99 -3.48
C ILE A 139 10.12 -13.09 -2.49
N THR A 140 10.50 -12.94 -1.21
CA THR A 140 10.10 -13.90 -0.16
C THR A 140 8.57 -14.00 0.00
N ALA A 141 7.88 -12.85 -0.05
CA ALA A 141 6.41 -12.80 0.00
C ALA A 141 5.77 -13.45 -1.23
N ALA A 142 6.33 -13.23 -2.42
CA ALA A 142 5.87 -13.84 -3.66
C ALA A 142 6.06 -15.36 -3.64
N ASP A 143 7.20 -15.86 -3.16
CA ASP A 143 7.45 -17.29 -3.00
C ASP A 143 6.43 -17.92 -2.03
N SER A 144 6.17 -17.26 -0.91
CA SER A 144 5.17 -17.69 0.07
C SER A 144 3.76 -17.75 -0.52
N LEU A 145 3.37 -16.72 -1.27
CA LEU A 145 2.09 -16.68 -1.97
C LEU A 145 2.00 -17.79 -3.03
N ASN A 146 3.07 -18.02 -3.80
CA ASN A 146 3.12 -19.02 -4.87
C ASN A 146 2.91 -20.47 -4.36
N THR A 147 3.23 -20.76 -3.09
CA THR A 147 2.91 -22.06 -2.47
C THR A 147 1.41 -22.41 -2.49
N ARG A 148 0.54 -21.41 -2.71
CA ARG A 148 -0.92 -21.57 -2.76
C ARG A 148 -1.46 -21.92 -4.15
N TYR A 149 -0.62 -21.93 -5.19
CA TYR A 149 -1.02 -22.34 -6.53
C TYR A 149 -1.28 -23.85 -6.60
N SER A 150 -2.45 -24.23 -7.08
CA SER A 150 -2.76 -25.63 -7.40
C SER A 150 -2.61 -25.86 -8.90
N PRO A 151 -1.64 -26.68 -9.36
CA PRO A 151 -1.51 -27.00 -10.79
C PRO A 151 -2.69 -27.83 -11.31
N THR A 152 -3.37 -28.60 -10.46
CA THR A 152 -4.55 -29.38 -10.83
C THR A 152 -5.75 -28.49 -11.14
N VAL A 153 -5.93 -27.42 -10.37
CA VAL A 153 -7.04 -26.47 -10.56
C VAL A 153 -6.67 -25.36 -11.54
N GLY A 154 -5.37 -25.04 -11.65
CA GLY A 154 -4.89 -23.89 -12.42
C GLY A 154 -5.15 -22.55 -11.72
N ALA A 155 -5.23 -22.54 -10.39
CA ALA A 155 -5.60 -21.35 -9.61
C ALA A 155 -4.92 -21.27 -8.25
N MET A 156 -4.88 -20.06 -7.70
CA MET A 156 -4.43 -19.77 -6.34
C MET A 156 -5.56 -20.06 -5.35
N ARG A 157 -5.29 -20.83 -4.28
CA ARG A 157 -6.26 -21.07 -3.20
C ARG A 157 -6.46 -19.78 -2.39
N SER A 158 -7.70 -19.33 -2.21
CA SER A 158 -8.00 -18.09 -1.46
C SER A 158 -7.64 -18.19 0.02
N TRP A 159 -8.17 -19.19 0.73
CA TRP A 159 -7.91 -19.38 2.17
C TRP A 159 -7.82 -20.85 2.59
N SER A 160 -7.26 -21.08 3.79
CA SER A 160 -7.04 -22.42 4.36
C SER A 160 -7.52 -22.56 5.82
N TRP A 161 -8.32 -21.61 6.32
CA TRP A 161 -9.01 -21.74 7.62
C TRP A 161 -10.15 -22.75 7.56
#